data_AF-A0A6B3H913-F1
#
_entry.id   AF-A0A6B3H913-F1
#
_cell.length_a   1.000
_cell.length_b   1.000
_cell.length_c   1.000
_cell.angle_alpha   90.00
_cell.angle_beta   90.00
_cell.angle_gamma   90.00
#
_symmetry.space_group_name_H-M   'P 1'
#
loop_
_entity.id
_entity.type
_entity.pdbx_description
1 polymer ?
#
loop_
_entity_poly.entity_id
_entity_poly.type
_entity_poly.pdbx_seq_one_letter_code
_entity_poly.pdbx_strand_id
1 'polypeptide(L)'
;DAVEALDNQVAADVQTRIRLHSRRLVERGSRWMLGNRPQPVAIAETIEGFRDGVEQVWNELPKLLRGADLDWYHSILDELTSVGVPDELAVRVAGFSSAFPALDIVA
;
A
#
# COMPACT_ATOMS: atom_id res chain seq x y z
N ASP A 1 13.54 0.74 -8.22
CA ASP A 1 14.35 0.12 -7.15
C ASP A 1 13.86 -1.26 -6.73
N ALA A 2 12.97 -1.43 -5.74
CA ALA A 2 12.64 -2.78 -5.20
C ALA A 2 11.95 -3.73 -6.19
N VAL A 3 11.04 -3.24 -7.05
CA VAL A 3 10.39 -4.06 -8.09
C VAL A 3 11.34 -4.37 -9.24
N GLU A 4 12.21 -3.42 -9.61
CA GLU A 4 13.20 -3.59 -10.68
C GLU A 4 14.29 -4.59 -10.28
N ALA A 5 14.61 -4.69 -8.99
CA ALA A 5 15.49 -5.74 -8.46
C ALA A 5 14.95 -7.17 -8.70
N LEU A 6 13.67 -7.32 -9.08
CA LEU A 6 13.06 -8.60 -9.42
C LEU A 6 13.19 -8.95 -10.92
N ASP A 7 13.85 -8.11 -11.73
CA ASP A 7 14.03 -8.37 -13.16
C ASP A 7 14.78 -9.68 -13.40
N ASN A 8 14.14 -10.57 -14.17
CA ASN A 8 14.59 -11.93 -14.45
C ASN A 8 14.73 -12.84 -13.20
N GLN A 9 14.29 -12.39 -12.02
CA GLN A 9 14.22 -13.20 -10.79
C GLN A 9 12.85 -13.84 -10.61
N VAL A 10 11.79 -13.13 -10.99
CA VAL A 10 10.40 -13.61 -10.98
C VAL A 10 9.76 -13.38 -12.35
N ALA A 11 8.63 -14.03 -12.60
CA ALA A 11 7.89 -13.82 -13.84
C ALA A 11 7.40 -12.36 -13.98
N ALA A 12 7.40 -11.84 -15.21
CA ALA A 12 7.09 -10.43 -15.47
C ALA A 12 5.66 -10.02 -15.08
N ASP A 13 4.72 -10.97 -15.08
CA ASP A 13 3.36 -10.78 -14.62
C ASP A 13 3.28 -10.55 -13.10
N VAL A 14 4.14 -11.18 -12.31
CA VAL A 14 4.29 -10.92 -10.87
C VAL A 14 4.70 -9.48 -10.62
N GLN A 15 5.73 -8.99 -11.32
CA GLN A 15 6.13 -7.59 -11.24
C GLN A 15 5.01 -6.62 -11.66
N THR A 16 4.29 -6.96 -12.74
CA THR A 16 3.15 -6.18 -13.22
C THR A 16 2.06 -6.09 -12.16
N ARG A 17 1.72 -7.22 -11.52
CA ARG A 17 0.75 -7.25 -10.42
C ARG A 17 1.18 -6.37 -9.25
N ILE A 18 2.44 -6.45 -8.81
CA ILE A 18 2.97 -5.58 -7.75
C ILE A 18 2.77 -4.10 -8.10
N ARG A 19 3.13 -3.70 -9.33
CA ARG A 19 2.93 -2.32 -9.82
C ARG A 19 1.45 -1.92 -9.81
N LEU A 20 0.54 -2.82 -10.17
CA LEU A 20 -0.91 -2.57 -10.15
C LEU A 20 -1.46 -2.39 -8.72
N HIS A 21 -0.94 -3.12 -7.72
CA HIS A 21 -1.32 -2.89 -6.32
C HIS A 21 -0.91 -1.48 -5.85
N SER A 22 0.33 -1.06 -6.11
CA SER A 22 0.80 0.30 -5.80
C SER A 22 -0.03 1.36 -6.50
N ARG A 23 -0.29 1.17 -7.81
CA ARG A 23 -1.08 2.11 -8.62
C ARG A 23 -2.48 2.32 -8.05
N ARG A 24 -3.17 1.25 -7.64
CA ARG A 24 -4.51 1.34 -7.03
C ARG A 24 -4.50 2.18 -5.76
N LEU A 25 -3.52 2.02 -4.88
CA LEU A 25 -3.41 2.83 -3.66
C LEU A 25 -3.19 4.31 -3.99
N VAL A 26 -2.26 4.62 -4.90
CA VAL A 26 -1.98 6.00 -5.34
C VAL A 26 -3.22 6.65 -5.95
N GLU A 27 -3.89 5.98 -6.89
CA GLU A 27 -5.09 6.52 -7.54
C GLU A 27 -6.25 6.77 -6.56
N ARG A 28 -6.45 5.87 -5.59
CA ARG A 28 -7.47 6.05 -4.54
C ARG A 28 -7.10 7.21 -3.62
N GLY A 29 -5.86 7.24 -3.13
CA GLY A 29 -5.36 8.27 -2.22
C GLY A 29 -5.38 9.67 -2.86
N SER A 30 -4.94 9.80 -4.11
CA SER A 30 -4.99 11.07 -4.84
C SER A 30 -6.43 11.57 -5.01
N ARG A 31 -7.37 10.69 -5.37
CA ARG A 31 -8.79 11.07 -5.51
C ARG A 31 -9.38 11.48 -4.16
N TRP A 32 -9.05 10.77 -3.08
CA TRP A 32 -9.46 11.13 -1.73
C TRP A 32 -8.92 12.52 -1.35
N MET A 33 -7.64 12.81 -1.60
CA MET A 33 -7.04 14.12 -1.30
C MET A 33 -7.72 15.25 -2.08
N LEU A 34 -7.99 15.05 -3.37
CA LEU A 34 -8.68 16.05 -4.20
C LEU A 34 -10.10 16.33 -3.72
N GLY A 35 -10.79 15.33 -3.17
CA GLY A 35 -12.16 15.47 -2.67
C GLY A 35 -12.27 16.00 -1.23
N ASN A 36 -11.26 15.76 -0.39
CA ASN A 36 -11.35 16.00 1.06
C ASN A 36 -10.40 17.10 1.58
N ARG A 37 -9.54 17.68 0.74
CA ARG A 37 -8.63 18.77 1.14
C ARG A 37 -9.03 20.11 0.52
N PRO A 38 -8.77 21.25 1.22
CA PRO A 38 -8.93 22.58 0.65
C PRO A 38 -8.15 22.74 -0.66
N GLN A 39 -8.76 23.43 -1.63
CA GLN A 39 -8.16 23.67 -2.94
C GLN A 39 -7.63 25.12 -3.05
N PRO A 40 -6.45 25.34 -3.66
CA PRO A 40 -5.54 24.32 -4.20
C PRO A 40 -4.88 23.50 -3.07
N VAL A 41 -4.62 22.22 -3.32
CA VAL A 41 -3.96 21.36 -2.32
C VAL A 41 -2.60 21.92 -1.95
N ALA A 42 -2.43 22.31 -0.67
CA ALA A 42 -1.15 22.68 -0.09
C ALA A 42 -0.31 21.41 0.11
N ILE A 43 0.48 21.03 -0.91
CA ILE A 43 1.17 19.72 -0.96
C ILE A 43 2.08 19.51 0.25
N ALA A 44 2.94 20.47 0.58
CA ALA A 44 3.89 20.35 1.68
C ALA A 44 3.19 20.17 3.03
N GLU A 45 2.24 21.05 3.36
CA GLU A 45 1.46 20.99 4.60
C GLU A 45 0.62 19.72 4.69
N THR A 46 0.07 19.25 3.58
CA THR A 46 -0.69 17.99 3.53
C THR A 46 0.22 16.79 3.78
N ILE A 47 1.45 16.79 3.26
CA ILE A 47 2.42 15.74 3.55
C ILE A 47 2.79 15.76 5.04
N GLU A 48 3.11 16.93 5.59
CA GLU A 48 3.45 17.09 7.01
C GLU A 48 2.32 16.64 7.93
N GLY A 49 1.07 17.00 7.63
CA GLY A 49 -0.09 16.64 8.44
C GLY A 49 -0.44 15.15 8.44
N PHE A 50 -0.11 14.41 7.37
CA PHE A 50 -0.50 12.99 7.25
C PHE A 50 0.63 12.01 7.51
N ARG A 51 1.90 12.38 7.28
CA ARG A 51 3.04 11.45 7.26
C ARG A 51 3.08 10.56 8.51
N ASP A 52 3.17 11.17 9.68
CA ASP A 52 3.43 10.45 10.92
C ASP A 52 2.22 9.60 11.34
N GLY A 53 1.01 10.14 11.16
CA GLY A 53 -0.23 9.41 11.45
C GLY A 53 -0.43 8.21 10.52
N VAL A 54 -0.19 8.38 9.22
CA VAL A 54 -0.28 7.28 8.24
C VAL A 54 0.80 6.23 8.51
N GLU A 55 2.02 6.65 8.85
CA GLU A 55 3.10 5.72 9.22
C GLU A 55 2.75 4.93 10.49
N GLN A 56 2.17 5.57 11.51
CA GLN A 56 1.72 4.89 12.71
C GLN A 56 0.66 3.82 12.41
N VAL A 57 -0.36 4.17 11.60
CA VAL A 57 -1.39 3.20 11.19
C VAL A 57 -0.76 2.07 10.38
N TRP A 58 0.13 2.39 9.43
CA TRP A 58 0.82 1.41 8.60
C TRP A 58 1.58 0.36 9.41
N ASN A 59 2.30 0.79 10.45
CA ASN A 59 3.09 -0.09 11.31
C ASN A 59 2.25 -1.06 12.15
N GLU A 60 1.02 -0.67 12.49
CA GLU A 60 0.10 -1.54 13.24
C GLU A 60 -0.84 -2.35 12.33
N LEU A 61 -0.95 -1.96 11.05
CA LEU A 61 -1.93 -2.48 10.11
C LEU A 61 -2.01 -4.01 10.09
N PRO A 62 -0.91 -4.78 9.95
CA PRO A 62 -1.00 -6.25 9.88
C PRO A 62 -1.65 -6.90 11.11
N LYS A 63 -1.53 -6.27 12.30
CA LYS A 63 -2.09 -6.77 13.56
C LYS A 63 -3.57 -6.42 13.72
N LEU A 64 -4.03 -5.38 13.00
CA LEU A 64 -5.38 -4.83 13.11
C LEU A 64 -6.34 -5.48 12.10
N LEU A 65 -5.83 -6.11 11.04
CA LEU A 65 -6.68 -6.78 10.04
C LEU A 65 -7.46 -7.93 10.65
N ARG A 66 -8.73 -8.06 10.24
CA ARG A 66 -9.66 -9.10 10.67
C ARG A 66 -10.54 -9.53 9.49
N GLY A 67 -11.07 -10.76 9.56
CA GLY A 67 -12.00 -11.28 8.56
C GLY A 67 -11.45 -11.18 7.15
N ALA A 68 -12.28 -10.71 6.21
CA ALA A 68 -11.94 -10.65 4.79
C ALA A 68 -10.66 -9.86 4.47
N ASP A 69 -10.34 -8.81 5.22
CA ASP A 69 -9.11 -8.03 4.99
C ASP A 69 -7.86 -8.80 5.41
N LEU A 70 -7.95 -9.60 6.49
CA LEU A 70 -6.85 -10.47 6.92
C LEU A 70 -6.66 -11.63 5.94
N ASP A 71 -7.76 -12.22 5.47
CA ASP A 71 -7.73 -13.29 4.48
C ASP A 71 -7.11 -12.80 3.16
N TRP A 72 -7.50 -11.61 2.71
CA TRP A 72 -6.93 -10.96 1.53
C TRP A 72 -5.43 -10.68 1.71
N TYR A 73 -5.04 -10.13 2.87
CA TYR A 73 -3.64 -9.87 3.18
C TYR A 73 -2.79 -11.14 3.11
N HIS A 74 -3.22 -12.23 3.76
CA HIS A 74 -2.51 -13.50 3.70
C HIS A 74 -2.49 -14.09 2.28
N SER A 75 -3.59 -13.98 1.53
CA SER A 75 -3.63 -14.45 0.14
C SER A 75 -2.58 -13.77 -0.73
N ILE A 76 -2.40 -12.46 -0.62
CA ILE A 76 -1.39 -11.73 -1.40
C ILE A 76 0.02 -12.04 -0.89
N LEU A 77 0.21 -12.13 0.43
CA LEU A 77 1.50 -12.45 1.04
C LEU A 77 1.99 -13.84 0.60
N ASP A 78 1.15 -14.87 0.73
CA ASP A 78 1.46 -16.26 0.36
C ASP A 78 1.69 -16.38 -1.16
N GLU A 79 0.86 -15.71 -1.96
CA GLU A 79 1.00 -15.72 -3.40
C GLU A 79 2.35 -15.12 -3.86
N LEU A 80 2.76 -13.98 -3.28
CA LEU A 80 4.01 -13.32 -3.68
C LEU A 80 5.25 -14.05 -3.15
N THR A 81 5.22 -14.51 -1.90
CA THR A 81 6.35 -15.24 -1.30
C THR A 81 6.58 -16.59 -1.98
N SER A 82 5.51 -17.31 -2.34
CA SER A 82 5.61 -18.61 -3.03
C SER A 82 6.25 -18.54 -4.43
N VAL A 83 6.26 -17.36 -5.06
CA VAL A 83 6.89 -17.11 -6.36
C VAL A 83 8.23 -16.38 -6.26
N GLY A 84 8.83 -16.32 -5.06
CA GLY A 84 10.18 -15.81 -4.84
C GLY A 84 10.29 -14.31 -4.64
N VAL A 85 9.17 -13.59 -4.40
CA VAL A 85 9.25 -12.19 -4.00
C VAL A 85 9.75 -12.11 -2.54
N PRO A 86 10.74 -11.24 -2.23
CA PRO A 86 11.22 -11.09 -0.87
C PRO A 86 10.12 -10.69 0.12
N ASP A 87 10.15 -11.27 1.32
CA ASP A 87 9.13 -11.09 2.37
C ASP A 87 8.81 -9.62 2.66
N GLU A 88 9.84 -8.77 2.77
CA GLU A 88 9.66 -7.34 3.04
C GLU A 88 8.80 -6.64 1.97
N LEU A 89 9.03 -6.98 0.70
CA LEU A 89 8.25 -6.44 -0.41
C LEU A 89 6.85 -7.07 -0.45
N ALA A 90 6.74 -8.38 -0.21
CA ALA A 90 5.45 -9.07 -0.20
C ALA A 90 4.52 -8.53 0.91
N VAL A 91 5.04 -8.34 2.12
CA VAL A 91 4.33 -7.70 3.26
C VAL A 91 3.84 -6.31 2.88
N ARG A 92 4.71 -5.51 2.26
CA ARG A 92 4.34 -4.15 1.83
C ARG A 92 3.23 -4.15 0.78
N VAL A 93 3.30 -5.05 -0.20
CA VAL A 93 2.29 -5.14 -1.27
C VAL A 93 0.95 -5.65 -0.73
N ALA A 94 0.96 -6.65 0.15
CA ALA A 94 -0.22 -7.16 0.83
C ALA A 94 -0.94 -6.07 1.66
N GLY A 95 -0.18 -5.16 2.27
CA GLY A 95 -0.73 -4.04 3.05
C GLY A 95 -1.39 -2.93 2.23
N PHE A 96 -1.08 -2.77 0.94
CA PHE A 96 -1.53 -1.60 0.16
C PHE A 96 -3.04 -1.41 0.08
N SER A 97 -3.82 -2.49 -0.04
CA SER A 97 -5.29 -2.40 -0.11
C SER A 97 -5.90 -1.85 1.19
N SER A 98 -5.29 -2.18 2.32
CA SER A 98 -5.78 -1.87 3.66
C SER A 98 -5.16 -0.59 4.22
N ALA A 99 -4.19 0.00 3.52
CA ALA A 99 -3.57 1.26 3.90
C ALA A 99 -4.40 2.49 3.51
N PHE A 100 -5.30 2.37 2.54
CA PHE A 100 -6.14 3.50 2.10
C PHE A 100 -6.98 4.13 3.23
N PRO A 101 -7.66 3.34 4.09
CA PRO A 101 -8.39 3.87 5.26
C PRO A 101 -7.55 4.67 6.26
N ALA A 102 -6.22 4.56 6.23
CA ALA A 102 -5.36 5.38 7.09
C ALA A 102 -5.57 6.88 6.85
N LEU A 103 -5.96 7.28 5.63
CA LEU A 103 -6.31 8.67 5.34
C LEU A 103 -7.52 9.13 6.16
N ASP A 104 -8.59 8.35 6.23
CA ASP A 104 -9.78 8.70 7.02
C ASP A 104 -9.52 8.65 8.53
N ILE A 105 -8.61 7.79 8.99
CA ILE A 105 -8.23 7.67 10.42
C ILE A 105 -7.43 8.89 10.90
N VAL A 106 -6.59 9.47 10.03
CA VAL A 106 -5.66 10.56 10.37
C VAL A 106 -6.24 11.94 10.10
N ALA A 107 -7.20 12.05 9.19
CA ALA A 107 -7.77 13.31 8.67
C ALA A 107 -8.42 14.22 9.72
#